data_AF-A0A5B1B8Q1-F1
#
_entry.id   AF-A0A5B1B8Q1-F1
#
_cell.length_a   1.000
_cell.length_b   1.000
_cell.length_c   1.000
_cell.angle_alpha   90.00
_cell.angle_beta   90.00
_cell.angle_gamma   90.00
#
_symmetry.space_group_name_H-M   'P 1'
#
loop_
_entity.id
_entity.type
_entity.pdbx_description
1 polymer ?
#
loop_
_entity_poly.entity_id
_entity_poly.type
_entity_poly.pdbx_seq_one_letter_code
_entity_poly.pdbx_strand_id
1 'polypeptide(L)'
;LGAPWLADLVRRSPWGEMFRSSGQSTRGPSKFRMELSSLPQDEWPARLRRLIAEQAGVILRRTVDADRPFVEYGLDSLGMLEMRTHIETETGIRLSAKVIATHNTARALAQHLADTLAEEEAAAPAAS
;
A
#
# COMPACT_ATOMS: atom_id res chain seq x y z
N LEU A 1 13.63 -25.59 16.52
CA LEU A 1 12.32 -25.44 17.20
C LEU A 1 11.44 -24.58 16.30
N GLY A 2 10.66 -25.24 15.44
CA GLY A 2 9.85 -24.58 14.42
C GLY A 2 8.65 -23.89 15.04
N ALA A 3 8.50 -22.60 14.74
CA ALA A 3 7.47 -21.71 15.27
C ALA A 3 6.04 -22.27 15.04
N PRO A 4 5.38 -22.86 16.06
CA PRO A 4 4.06 -23.47 15.91
C PRO A 4 2.94 -22.43 15.70
N TRP A 5 3.23 -21.15 15.92
CA TRP A 5 2.32 -20.04 15.68
C TRP A 5 2.12 -19.73 14.18
N LEU A 6 3.06 -20.12 13.32
CA LEU A 6 2.89 -19.98 11.86
C LEU A 6 1.83 -20.93 11.31
N ALA A 7 1.74 -22.15 11.86
CA ALA A 7 0.74 -23.13 11.44
C ALA A 7 -0.69 -22.69 11.85
N ASP A 8 -0.84 -22.01 12.98
CA ASP A 8 -2.15 -21.53 13.43
C ASP A 8 -2.61 -20.27 12.66
N LEU A 9 -1.68 -19.41 12.25
CA LEU A 9 -1.96 -18.24 11.41
C LEU A 9 -2.38 -18.64 9.99
N VAL A 10 -1.76 -19.68 9.42
CA VAL A 10 -2.14 -20.25 8.11
C VAL A 10 -3.53 -20.90 8.15
N ARG A 11 -3.95 -21.45 9.29
CA ARG A 11 -5.26 -22.10 9.45
C ARG A 11 -6.41 -21.09 9.51
N ARG A 12 -6.14 -19.86 9.94
CA ARG A 12 -7.16 -18.82 10.19
C ARG A 12 -7.26 -17.77 9.09
N SER A 13 -6.38 -17.80 8.10
CA SER A 13 -6.31 -16.74 7.10
C SER A 13 -6.03 -17.32 5.70
N PRO A 14 -6.71 -16.86 4.63
CA PRO A 14 -6.62 -17.41 3.27
C PRO A 14 -5.29 -17.13 2.53
N TRP A 15 -4.16 -17.07 3.24
CA TRP A 15 -2.89 -16.53 2.74
C TRP A 15 -1.92 -17.59 2.21
N GLY A 16 -2.21 -18.89 2.35
CA GLY A 16 -1.37 -19.97 1.81
C GLY A 16 -1.25 -19.97 0.28
N GLU A 17 -2.22 -19.37 -0.41
CA GLU A 17 -2.23 -19.30 -1.88
C GLU A 17 -1.53 -18.05 -2.43
N MET A 18 -1.53 -16.93 -1.70
CA MET A 18 -0.98 -15.66 -2.18
C MET A 18 0.55 -15.67 -2.26
N PHE A 19 1.25 -16.35 -1.34
CA PHE A 19 2.72 -16.43 -1.38
C PHE A 19 3.28 -17.29 -2.52
N ARG A 20 2.46 -18.14 -3.17
CA ARG A 20 2.84 -18.82 -4.43
C ARG A 20 2.79 -17.90 -5.65
N SER A 21 2.13 -16.75 -5.54
CA SER A 21 1.91 -15.83 -6.67
C SER A 21 2.94 -14.71 -6.80
N SER A 22 3.85 -14.53 -5.83
CA SER A 22 4.96 -13.55 -5.90
C SER A 22 5.99 -13.83 -7.01
N GLY A 23 5.78 -14.88 -7.83
CA GLY A 23 6.63 -15.24 -8.96
C GLY A 23 6.11 -14.87 -10.35
N GLN A 24 5.05 -14.07 -10.51
CA GLN A 24 4.52 -13.71 -11.84
C GLN A 24 4.25 -12.20 -11.98
N SER A 25 5.32 -11.43 -12.20
CA SER A 25 5.24 -10.04 -12.64
C SER A 25 5.02 -9.97 -14.16
N THR A 26 3.77 -10.13 -14.62
CA THR A 26 3.27 -9.52 -15.87
C THR A 26 1.74 -9.33 -15.79
N ARG A 27 1.24 -8.53 -14.84
CA ARG A 27 -0.08 -7.90 -14.98
C ARG A 27 0.16 -6.42 -15.28
N GLY A 28 -0.57 -5.89 -16.25
CA GLY A 28 -0.59 -4.46 -16.56
C GLY A 28 -1.04 -3.62 -15.35
N PRO A 29 -1.03 -2.28 -15.48
CA PRO A 29 -1.37 -1.39 -14.38
C PRO A 29 -2.73 -1.74 -13.77
N SER A 30 -2.83 -1.64 -12.45
CA SER A 30 -4.08 -1.87 -11.72
C SER A 30 -5.17 -0.89 -12.21
N LYS A 31 -6.44 -1.21 -11.93
CA LYS A 31 -7.54 -0.28 -12.21
C LYS A 31 -7.33 1.07 -11.49
N PHE A 32 -6.88 1.04 -10.24
CA PHE A 32 -6.54 2.24 -9.49
C PHE A 32 -5.44 3.05 -10.16
N ARG A 33 -4.37 2.39 -10.64
CA ARG A 33 -3.25 3.06 -11.29
C ARG A 33 -3.67 3.76 -12.58
N MET A 34 -4.53 3.12 -13.38
CA MET A 34 -5.11 3.73 -14.58
C MET A 34 -6.01 4.93 -14.25
N GLU A 35 -6.86 4.82 -13.24
CA GLU A 35 -7.69 5.93 -12.75
C GLU A 35 -6.82 7.08 -12.24
N LEU A 36 -5.77 6.80 -11.47
CA LEU A 36 -4.87 7.81 -10.96
C LEU A 36 -4.16 8.55 -12.10
N SER A 37 -3.70 7.84 -13.13
CA SER A 37 -3.04 8.44 -14.29
C SER A 37 -3.93 9.32 -15.17
N SER A 38 -5.27 9.18 -15.07
CA SER A 38 -6.19 10.06 -15.79
C SER A 38 -6.57 11.33 -15.01
N LEU A 39 -6.17 11.42 -13.73
CA LEU A 39 -6.35 12.60 -12.90
C LEU A 39 -5.18 13.57 -13.04
N PRO A 40 -5.42 14.89 -12.87
CA PRO A 40 -4.35 15.87 -12.66
C PRO A 40 -3.43 15.47 -11.50
N GLN A 41 -2.12 15.73 -11.63
CA GLN A 41 -1.14 15.33 -10.61
C GLN A 41 -1.40 15.95 -9.23
N ASP A 42 -1.99 17.15 -9.17
CA ASP A 42 -2.37 17.81 -7.92
C ASP A 42 -3.53 17.10 -7.18
N GLU A 43 -4.30 16.26 -7.87
CA GLU A 43 -5.35 15.42 -7.27
C GLU A 43 -4.82 14.09 -6.72
N TRP A 44 -3.61 13.66 -7.13
CA TRP A 44 -3.06 12.36 -6.75
C TRP A 44 -2.94 12.16 -5.23
N PRO A 45 -2.41 13.13 -4.45
CA PRO A 45 -2.29 12.95 -2.99
C PRO A 45 -3.65 12.70 -2.33
N ALA A 46 -4.71 13.39 -2.79
CA ALA A 46 -6.05 13.21 -2.24
C ALA A 46 -6.60 11.81 -2.54
N ARG A 47 -6.41 11.31 -3.77
CA ARG A 47 -6.88 9.98 -4.20
C ARG A 47 -6.13 8.85 -3.52
N LEU A 48 -4.80 8.98 -3.37
CA LEU A 48 -3.94 8.03 -2.66
C LEU A 48 -4.26 8.01 -1.15
N ARG A 49 -4.47 9.17 -0.53
CA ARG A 49 -4.86 9.26 0.88
C ARG A 49 -6.16 8.51 1.14
N ARG A 50 -7.13 8.62 0.23
CA ARG A 50 -8.39 7.87 0.32
C ARG A 50 -8.16 6.36 0.27
N LEU A 51 -7.37 5.87 -0.70
CA LEU A 51 -7.00 4.45 -0.79
C LEU A 51 -6.39 3.94 0.52
N ILE A 52 -5.43 4.67 1.07
CA ILE A 52 -4.70 4.27 2.28
C ILE A 52 -5.62 4.28 3.50
N ALA A 53 -6.42 5.34 3.68
CA ALA A 53 -7.33 5.46 4.82
C ALA A 53 -8.46 4.42 4.77
N GLU A 54 -8.98 4.11 3.58
CA GLU A 54 -9.98 3.05 3.39
C GLU A 54 -9.39 1.68 3.73
N GLN A 55 -8.18 1.36 3.24
CA GLN A 55 -7.52 0.09 3.55
C GLN A 55 -7.19 -0.05 5.04
N ALA A 56 -6.65 1.01 5.66
CA ALA A 56 -6.42 1.04 7.10
C ALA A 56 -7.73 0.84 7.88
N GLY A 57 -8.82 1.45 7.41
CA GLY A 57 -10.14 1.32 8.02
C GLY A 57 -10.75 -0.06 7.91
N VAL A 58 -10.50 -0.79 6.81
CA VAL A 58 -10.87 -2.20 6.65
C VAL A 58 -10.15 -3.07 7.69
N ILE A 59 -8.83 -2.90 7.82
CA ILE A 59 -8.01 -3.70 8.75
C ILE A 59 -8.40 -3.39 10.21
N LEU A 60 -8.54 -2.11 10.55
CA LEU A 60 -8.82 -1.63 11.91
C LEU A 60 -10.30 -1.65 12.28
N ARG A 61 -11.17 -1.94 11.31
CA ARG A 61 -12.64 -1.94 11.41
C ARG A 61 -13.22 -0.65 12.00
N ARG A 62 -12.67 0.49 11.56
CA ARG A 62 -13.06 1.84 12.01
C ARG A 62 -12.65 2.89 10.99
N THR A 63 -13.21 4.08 11.09
CA THR A 63 -12.71 5.24 10.34
C THR A 63 -11.34 5.65 10.88
N VAL A 64 -10.42 5.98 9.96
CA VAL A 64 -9.05 6.41 10.28
C VAL A 64 -8.89 7.88 9.90
N ASP A 65 -8.51 8.70 10.87
CA ASP A 65 -8.05 10.07 10.62
C ASP A 65 -6.74 10.02 9.82
N ALA A 66 -6.67 10.77 8.72
CA ALA A 66 -5.54 10.77 7.82
C ALA A 66 -4.26 11.38 8.40
N ASP A 67 -4.39 12.18 9.46
CA ASP A 67 -3.28 12.88 10.11
C ASP A 67 -2.78 12.15 11.37
N ARG A 68 -3.45 11.08 11.78
CA ARG A 68 -3.08 10.30 12.96
C ARG A 68 -2.23 9.07 12.59
N PRO A 69 -1.14 8.78 13.32
CA PRO A 69 -0.31 7.61 13.05
C PRO A 69 -1.09 6.29 13.13
N PHE A 70 -0.86 5.38 12.19
CA PHE A 70 -1.54 4.07 12.16
C PHE A 70 -1.31 3.25 13.43
N VAL A 71 -0.11 3.35 14.01
CA VAL A 71 0.27 2.65 15.24
C VAL A 71 -0.55 3.08 16.44
N GLU A 72 -1.05 4.33 16.47
CA GLU A 72 -1.92 4.81 17.54
C GLU A 72 -3.34 4.23 17.46
N TYR A 73 -3.74 3.72 16.30
CA TYR A 73 -4.97 2.95 16.16
C TYR A 73 -4.80 1.47 16.53
N GLY A 74 -3.57 1.04 16.86
CA GLY A 74 -3.24 -0.34 17.12
C GLY A 74 -2.98 -1.16 15.85
N LEU A 75 -2.64 -0.52 14.72
CA LEU A 75 -2.20 -1.25 13.53
C LEU A 75 -0.85 -1.92 13.82
N ASP A 76 -0.85 -3.24 13.91
CA ASP A 76 0.32 -4.05 14.21
C ASP A 76 1.15 -4.38 12.96
N SER A 77 2.21 -5.19 13.14
CA SER A 77 3.11 -5.59 12.05
C SER A 77 2.41 -6.36 10.93
N LEU A 78 1.39 -7.18 11.24
CA LEU A 78 0.66 -7.94 10.23
C LEU A 78 -0.28 -7.02 9.45
N GLY A 79 -1.01 -6.15 10.15
CA GLY A 79 -1.85 -5.13 9.51
C GLY A 79 -1.05 -4.16 8.65
N MET A 80 0.15 -3.76 9.11
CA MET A 80 1.07 -2.95 8.32
C MET A 80 1.55 -3.67 7.06
N LEU A 81 1.87 -4.97 7.16
CA LEU A 81 2.28 -5.76 6.01
C LEU A 81 1.13 -5.91 4.99
N GLU A 82 -0.08 -6.18 5.45
CA GLU A 82 -1.27 -6.27 4.60
C GLU A 82 -1.57 -4.94 3.90
N MET A 83 -1.56 -3.83 4.64
CA MET A 83 -1.75 -2.49 4.08
C MET A 83 -0.68 -2.18 3.04
N ARG A 84 0.58 -2.47 3.35
CA ARG A 84 1.70 -2.33 2.41
C ARG A 84 1.45 -3.13 1.14
N THR A 85 1.16 -4.43 1.24
CA THR A 85 0.94 -5.29 0.07
C THR A 85 -0.20 -4.78 -0.81
N HIS A 86 -1.29 -4.30 -0.20
CA HIS A 86 -2.39 -3.70 -0.96
C HIS A 86 -1.95 -2.44 -1.71
N ILE A 87 -1.25 -1.52 -1.03
CA ILE A 87 -0.76 -0.28 -1.67
C ILE A 87 0.22 -0.59 -2.79
N GLU A 88 1.18 -1.50 -2.59
CA GLU A 88 2.14 -1.90 -3.63
C GLU A 88 1.41 -2.51 -4.85
N THR A 89 0.33 -3.25 -4.62
CA THR A 89 -0.49 -3.86 -5.67
C THR A 89 -1.26 -2.81 -6.48
N GLU A 90 -1.89 -1.85 -5.81
CA GLU A 90 -2.68 -0.81 -6.47
C GLU A 90 -1.81 0.24 -7.16
N THR A 91 -0.65 0.58 -6.60
CA THR A 91 0.19 1.68 -7.11
C THR A 91 1.34 1.21 -8.00
N GLY A 92 1.80 -0.04 -7.84
CA GLY A 92 3.05 -0.52 -8.45
C GLY A 92 4.32 -0.05 -7.72
N ILE A 93 4.21 0.86 -6.74
CA ILE A 93 5.36 1.37 -5.98
C ILE A 93 5.73 0.41 -4.87
N ARG A 94 7.01 0.08 -4.77
CA ARG A 94 7.56 -0.72 -3.66
C ARG A 94 7.78 0.16 -2.43
N LEU A 95 7.24 -0.27 -1.30
CA LEU A 95 7.31 0.47 -0.05
C LEU A 95 8.26 -0.21 0.93
N SER A 96 9.43 0.36 1.19
CA SER A 96 10.33 -0.20 2.20
C SER A 96 9.75 -0.06 3.62
N ALA A 97 10.22 -0.90 4.55
CA ALA A 97 9.87 -0.74 5.97
C ALA A 97 10.25 0.65 6.52
N LYS A 98 11.37 1.22 6.02
CA LYS A 98 11.80 2.58 6.36
C LYS A 98 10.78 3.62 5.91
N VAL A 99 10.24 3.49 4.68
CA VAL A 99 9.21 4.42 4.16
C VAL A 99 7.96 4.39 5.03
N ILE A 100 7.45 3.19 5.36
CA ILE A 100 6.27 3.06 6.23
C ILE A 100 6.51 3.67 7.61
N ALA A 101 7.71 3.47 8.18
CA ALA A 101 8.08 4.05 9.48
C ALA A 101 8.19 5.58 9.44
N THR A 102 8.73 6.16 8.35
CA THR A 102 8.86 7.61 8.17
C THR A 102 7.51 8.28 7.87
N HIS A 103 6.67 7.64 7.06
CA HIS A 103 5.41 8.17 6.57
C HIS A 103 4.24 7.39 7.20
N ASN A 104 4.10 7.49 8.52
CA ASN A 104 3.22 6.62 9.30
C ASN A 104 1.75 7.12 9.41
N THR A 105 1.36 8.10 8.61
CA THR A 105 -0.02 8.61 8.48
C THR A 105 -0.50 8.46 7.04
N ALA A 106 -1.82 8.38 6.84
CA ALA A 106 -2.36 8.24 5.48
C ALA A 106 -2.02 9.46 4.61
N ARG A 107 -1.97 10.67 5.20
CA ARG A 107 -1.57 11.88 4.47
C ARG A 107 -0.09 11.85 4.08
N ALA A 108 0.80 11.52 5.01
CA ALA A 108 2.24 11.52 4.74
C ALA A 108 2.62 10.45 3.72
N LEU A 109 2.02 9.25 3.82
CA LEU A 109 2.28 8.16 2.88
C LEU A 109 1.71 8.46 1.49
N ALA A 110 0.53 9.09 1.42
CA ALA A 110 -0.05 9.51 0.15
C ALA A 110 0.81 10.54 -0.58
N GLN A 111 1.37 11.51 0.15
CA GLN A 111 2.26 12.51 -0.44
C GLN A 111 3.53 11.84 -0.98
N HIS A 112 4.17 10.99 -0.18
CA HIS A 112 5.36 10.26 -0.61
C HIS A 112 5.12 9.42 -1.87
N LEU A 113 3.98 8.73 -1.95
CA LEU A 113 3.59 7.97 -3.14
C LEU A 113 3.35 8.88 -4.35
N ALA A 114 2.68 10.01 -4.18
CA ALA A 114 2.44 10.96 -5.27
C ALA A 114 3.77 11.51 -5.83
N ASP A 115 4.69 11.89 -4.95
CA ASP A 115 6.02 12.39 -5.34
C ASP A 115 6.82 11.30 -6.08
N THR A 116 6.87 10.08 -5.53
CA THR A 116 7.56 8.94 -6.15
C THR A 116 7.00 8.62 -7.54
N LEU A 117 5.67 8.66 -7.69
CA LEU A 117 5.00 8.40 -8.96
C LEU A 117 5.28 9.49 -10.00
N ALA A 118 5.35 10.76 -9.57
CA ALA A 118 5.69 11.87 -10.45
C ALA A 118 7.15 11.78 -10.92
N GLU A 119 8.06 11.35 -10.04
CA GLU A 119 9.46 11.09 -10.37
C GLU A 119 9.60 9.93 -11.37
N GLU A 120 8.87 8.82 -11.21
CA GLU A 120 8.87 7.72 -12.19
C GLU A 120 8.36 8.16 -13.57
N GLU A 121 7.30 8.99 -13.61
CA GLU A 121 6.76 9.51 -14.87
C GLU A 121 7.75 10.47 -15.56
N ALA A 122 8.43 11.33 -14.79
CA ALA A 122 9.44 12.24 -15.32
C ALA A 122 10.72 11.50 -15.80
N ALA A 123 11.03 10.35 -15.18
CA ALA A 123 12.18 9.53 -15.54
C ALA A 123 11.91 8.56 -16.71
N ALA A 124 10.65 8.32 -17.06
CA ALA A 124 10.30 7.53 -18.23
C ALA A 124 10.84 8.23 -19.48
N PRO A 125 11.70 7.59 -20.30
CA PRO A 125 12.21 8.22 -21.50
C PRO A 125 11.01 8.57 -22.38
N ALA A 126 10.90 9.84 -22.77
CA ALA A 126 9.96 10.27 -23.78
C ALA A 126 10.19 9.42 -25.03
N ALA A 127 9.36 8.39 -25.21
CA ALA A 127 9.41 7.53 -26.36
C ALA A 127 9.16 8.42 -27.58
N SER A 128 10.25 8.75 -28.26
CA SER A 128 10.28 9.46 -29.54
C SER A 128 10.18 8.46 -30.67
#